data_AF-A0A0F9ATC0-F1
#
_entry.id   AF-A0A0F9ATC0-F1
#
_cell.length_a   1.000
_cell.length_b   1.000
_cell.length_c   1.000
_cell.angle_alpha   90.00
_cell.angle_beta   90.00
_cell.angle_gamma   90.00
#
_symmetry.space_group_name_H-M   'P 1'
#
loop_
_entity.id
_entity.type
_entity.pdbx_description
1 polymer ?
#
loop_
_entity_poly.entity_id
_entity_poly.type
_entity_poly.pdbx_seq_one_letter_code
_entity_poly.pdbx_strand_id
1 'polypeptide(L)' 'MLQLFSGVIKSLDEVNGISFFDHDNFMIKHNSDTEQITDLDTVPFPARELFKKENYSVMSTTTSRGCPYNCSFG' A
#
# COMPACT_ATOMS: atom_id res chain seq x y z
N MET A 1 11.88 8.41 -1.76
CA MET A 1 10.63 7.96 -1.10
C MET A 1 9.91 9.12 -0.41
N LEU A 2 10.60 9.94 0.42
CA LEU A 2 10.02 11.13 1.07
C LEU A 2 9.57 12.28 0.12
N GLN A 3 10.01 12.28 -1.15
CA GLN A 3 9.71 13.38 -2.09
C GLN A 3 8.31 13.32 -2.74
N LEU A 4 7.55 12.24 -2.56
CA LEU A 4 6.24 12.08 -3.22
C LEU A 4 5.08 12.78 -2.48
N PHE A 5 5.29 13.26 -1.25
CA PHE A 5 4.21 13.71 -0.36
C PHE A 5 4.34 15.16 0.13
N SER A 6 5.38 15.87 -0.28
CA SER A 6 5.82 17.14 0.31
C SER A 6 4.87 18.34 0.15
N GLY A 7 3.74 18.18 -0.54
CA GLY A 7 2.75 19.25 -0.75
C GLY A 7 1.46 19.11 0.06
N VAL A 8 1.18 17.95 0.67
CA VAL A 8 -0.16 17.64 1.23
C VAL A 8 -0.11 17.15 2.68
N ILE A 9 0.95 16.43 3.08
CA ILE A 9 1.05 15.80 4.40
C ILE A 9 1.91 16.66 5.33
N LYS A 10 1.38 17.01 6.51
CA LYS A 10 2.09 17.87 7.49
C LYS A 10 2.93 17.05 8.47
N SER A 11 2.46 15.86 8.85
CA SER A 11 3.21 14.91 9.67
C SER A 11 3.04 13.48 9.15
N LEU A 12 4.07 12.65 9.32
CA LEU A 12 3.97 11.21 9.06
C LEU A 12 2.93 10.53 9.97
N ASP A 13 2.61 11.13 11.12
CA ASP A 13 1.58 10.64 12.05
C ASP A 13 0.17 10.63 11.46
N GLU A 14 -0.07 11.42 10.42
CA GLU A 14 -1.40 11.56 9.78
C GLU A 14 -1.66 10.47 8.73
N VAL A 15 -0.65 9.65 8.42
CA VAL A 15 -0.72 8.65 7.35
C VAL A 15 -1.01 7.29 7.97
N ASN A 16 -2.21 6.76 7.76
CA ASN A 16 -2.55 5.40 8.18
C ASN A 16 -1.76 4.33 7.39
N GLY A 17 -1.56 3.17 8.01
CA GLY A 17 -0.98 1.99 7.36
C GLY A 17 0.53 2.05 7.12
N ILE A 18 1.24 2.97 7.78
CA ILE A 18 2.70 3.04 7.71
C ILE A 18 3.36 2.84 9.07
N SER A 19 4.59 2.38 9.02
CA SER A 19 5.52 2.35 10.14
C SER A 19 6.77 3.13 9.76
N PHE A 20 7.29 3.93 10.67
CA PHE A 20 8.46 4.75 10.41
C PHE A 20 9.34 4.86 11.65
N PHE A 21 10.61 5.24 11.43
CA PHE A 21 11.52 5.51 12.51
C PHE A 21 11.38 6.96 12.94
N ASP A 22 10.92 7.16 14.18
CA ASP A 22 10.88 8.45 14.85
C ASP A 22 12.27 8.79 15.36
N HIS A 23 12.91 9.78 14.73
CA HIS A 23 14.26 10.22 15.07
C HIS A 23 14.31 11.06 16.35
N ASP A 24 13.22 11.72 16.73
CA ASP A 24 13.18 12.56 17.93
C ASP A 24 13.11 11.68 19.18
N ASN A 25 12.32 10.61 19.11
CA ASN A 25 12.13 9.64 20.19
C ASN A 25 12.99 8.37 20.06
N PHE A 26 13.79 8.26 18.99
CA PHE A 26 14.65 7.10 18.68
C PHE A 26 13.92 5.75 18.74
N MET A 27 12.71 5.68 18.17
CA MET A 27 11.86 4.50 18.23
C MET A 27 11.13 4.22 16.92
N ILE A 28 10.73 2.97 16.69
CA ILE A 28 9.81 2.63 15.60
C ILE A 28 8.40 3.00 16.04
N LYS A 29 7.73 3.82 15.24
CA LYS A 29 6.34 4.19 15.42
C LYS A 29 5.48 3.49 14.36
N HIS A 30 4.34 2.97 14.81
CA HIS A 30 3.31 2.36 13.97
C HIS A 30 2.07 3.23 14.06
N ASN A 31 1.60 3.74 12.92
CA ASN A 31 0.30 4.41 12.86
C ASN A 31 -0.83 3.38 12.80
N SER A 32 -2.06 3.83 13.00
CA SER A 32 -3.25 3.02 12.81
C SER A 32 -3.28 2.36 11.44
N ASP A 33 -3.77 1.12 11.39
CA ASP A 33 -3.98 0.39 10.14
C ASP A 33 -4.93 1.16 9.21
N THR A 34 -4.76 0.93 7.91
CA THR A 34 -5.67 1.49 6.90
C THR A 34 -6.97 0.69 6.87
N GLU A 35 -8.10 1.39 6.73
CA GLU A 35 -9.40 0.77 6.54
C GLU A 35 -9.44 -0.08 5.26
N GLN A 36 -10.20 -1.17 5.30
CA GLN A 36 -10.41 -1.98 4.10
C GLN A 36 -11.22 -1.20 3.07
N ILE A 37 -10.77 -1.22 1.81
CA ILE A 37 -11.50 -0.62 0.68
C ILE A 37 -12.78 -1.42 0.46
N THR A 38 -13.94 -0.79 0.70
CA THR A 38 -15.25 -1.44 0.61
C THR A 38 -15.78 -1.51 -0.82
N ASP A 39 -15.49 -0.48 -1.62
CA ASP A 39 -15.90 -0.40 -3.03
C ASP A 39 -14.69 -0.65 -3.94
N LEU A 40 -14.60 -1.86 -4.50
CA LEU A 40 -13.49 -2.26 -5.35
C LEU A 40 -13.47 -1.52 -6.70
N ASP A 41 -14.61 -0.98 -7.15
CA ASP A 41 -14.69 -0.24 -8.41
C ASP A 41 -14.03 1.14 -8.31
N THR A 42 -13.76 1.62 -7.09
CA THR A 42 -12.97 2.84 -6.86
C THR A 42 -11.47 2.65 -7.11
N VAL A 43 -10.99 1.40 -7.14
CA VAL A 43 -9.58 1.11 -7.35
C VAL A 43 -9.25 1.30 -8.83
N PRO A 44 -8.25 2.12 -9.19
CA PRO A 44 -7.89 2.32 -10.58
C PRO A 44 -7.32 1.05 -11.21
N PHE A 45 -7.42 0.94 -12.54
CA PHE A 45 -6.72 -0.10 -13.27
C PHE A 45 -5.21 -0.04 -12.98
N PRO A 46 -4.52 -1.20 -12.87
CA PRO A 46 -3.08 -1.21 -12.65
C PRO A 46 -2.34 -0.50 -13.79
N ALA A 47 -1.32 0.29 -13.43
CA ALA A 47 -0.48 1.06 -14.36
C ALA A 47 0.44 0.16 -15.23
N ARG A 48 -0.17 -0.66 -16.10
CA ARG A 48 0.52 -1.66 -16.94
C ARG A 48 1.40 -1.06 -18.02
N GLU A 49 1.17 0.20 -18.37
CA GLU A 49 1.98 0.98 -19.30
C GLU A 49 3.40 1.23 -18.81
N LEU A 50 3.66 1.13 -17.49
CA LEU A 50 5.00 1.26 -16.92
C LEU A 50 5.85 0.00 -17.11
N PHE A 51 5.25 -1.12 -17.52
CA PHE A 51 5.95 -2.39 -17.71
C PHE A 51 6.40 -2.57 -19.16
N LYS A 52 7.63 -3.05 -19.35
CA LYS A 52 8.13 -3.56 -20.63
C LYS A 52 7.49 -4.92 -20.90
N LYS A 53 6.34 -4.92 -21.58
CA LYS A 53 5.48 -6.10 -21.78
C LYS A 53 6.22 -7.28 -22.42
N GLU A 54 7.19 -7.01 -23.28
CA GLU A 54 8.04 -7.99 -23.95
C GLU A 54 8.86 -8.86 -23.00
N ASN A 55 9.12 -8.39 -21.77
CA ASN A 55 9.86 -9.16 -20.77
C ASN A 55 9.00 -10.18 -20.02
N TYR A 56 7.68 -10.21 -20.25
CA TYR A 56 6.74 -11.00 -19.46
C TYR A 56 5.79 -11.79 -20.35
N SER A 57 5.69 -13.11 -20.12
CA SER A 57 4.74 -13.99 -20.81
C SER A 57 3.33 -13.92 -20.22
N VAL A 58 3.19 -13.45 -18.98
CA VAL A 58 1.92 -13.39 -18.24
C VAL A 58 1.86 -12.09 -17.43
N MET A 59 0.69 -11.47 -17.38
CA MET A 59 0.39 -10.37 -16.46
C MET A 59 -0.74 -10.76 -15.53
N SER A 60 -0.55 -10.58 -14.23
CA SER A 60 -1.57 -10.87 -13.22
C SER A 60 -2.59 -9.73 -13.11
N THR A 61 -3.78 -10.08 -12.64
CA THR A 61 -4.79 -9.13 -12.19
C THR A 61 -5.47 -9.70 -10.95
N THR A 62 -5.92 -8.82 -10.07
CA THR A 62 -6.61 -9.20 -8.83
C THR A 62 -8.04 -8.67 -8.92
N THR A 63 -9.01 -9.57 -8.84
CA THR A 63 -10.45 -9.24 -8.93
C THR A 63 -11.15 -9.25 -7.57
N SER A 64 -10.48 -9.72 -6.51
CA SER A 64 -10.98 -9.76 -5.14
C SER A 64 -9.83 -9.58 -4.12
N ARG A 65 -10.16 -9.22 -2.88
CA ARG A 65 -9.17 -9.05 -1.79
C ARG A 65 -9.64 -9.75 -0.53
N GLY A 66 -8.69 -10.27 0.25
CA GLY A 66 -8.95 -11.03 1.47
C GLY A 66 -9.14 -12.53 1.22
N CYS A 67 -8.96 -13.33 2.27
CA CYS A 67 -9.14 -14.78 2.27
C CYS A 67 -9.86 -15.17 3.57
N PRO A 68 -11.01 -15.88 3.52
CA PRO A 68 -11.74 -16.27 4.73
C PRO A 68 -11.15 -17.50 5.44
N TYR A 69 -10.10 -18.11 4.88
CA TYR A 69 -9.52 -19.34 5.40
C TYR A 69 -8.32 -19.07 6.31
N ASN A 70 -8.18 -19.88 7.36
CA ASN A 70 -7.09 -19.79 8.32
C ASN A 70 -5.96 -20.78 8.00
N CYS A 71 -5.36 -20.64 6.82
CA CYS A 71 -4.25 -21.47 6.41
C CYS A 71 -3.01 -21.19 7.28
N SER A 72 -2.29 -22.23 7.69
CA SER A 72 -1.12 -22.10 8.57
C SER A 72 0.10 -21.39 7.96
N PHE A 73 0.05 -21.09 6.66
CA PHE A 73 1.12 -20.41 5.90
C PHE A 73 0.81 -18.92 5.61
N GLY A 74 -0.27 -18.39 6.18
CA GLY A 74 -0.64 -16.97 6.06
C GLY A 74 0.41 -16.03 6.61
#